data_AF-A0A6G8Q3T5-F1
#
_entry.id   AF-A0A6G8Q3T5-F1
#
_cell.length_a   1.000
_cell.length_b   1.000
_cell.length_c   1.000
_cell.angle_alpha   90.00
_cell.angle_beta   90.00
_cell.angle_gamma   90.00
#
_symmetry.space_group_name_H-M   'P 1'
#
loop_
_entity.id
_entity.type
_entity.pdbx_description
1 polymer ?
#
loop_
_entity_poly.entity_id
_entity_poly.type
_entity_poly.pdbx_seq_one_letter_code
_entity_poly.pdbx_strand_id
1 'polypeptide(L)' 'MAKPRNYSWCLHCERAAPNKDWGFKEWPRCPYPDCDGGFGDRWEWERVREVNPEYPPLPERGVAYGMYGP' A
#
# COMPACT_ATOMS: atom_id res chain seq x y z
N MET A 1 0.96 -18.31 4.10
CA MET A 1 -0.20 -17.40 4.25
C MET A 1 0.35 -15.98 4.37
N ALA A 2 0.10 -15.10 3.40
CA ALA A 2 0.53 -13.70 3.50
C ALA A 2 -0.35 -12.98 4.55
N LYS A 3 0.27 -12.21 5.45
CA LYS A 3 -0.44 -11.43 6.47
C LYS A 3 -0.65 -9.99 5.95
N PRO A 4 -1.78 -9.32 6.26
CA PRO A 4 -2.01 -7.93 5.85
C PRO A 4 -0.92 -6.96 6.34
N ARG A 5 -0.29 -7.25 7.49
CA ARG A 5 0.90 -6.55 8.03
C ARG A 5 2.07 -6.45 7.07
N ASN A 6 2.14 -7.37 6.10
CA ASN A 6 3.22 -7.41 5.13
C ASN A 6 2.88 -6.65 3.86
N TYR A 7 1.81 -5.86 3.84
CA TYR A 7 1.43 -5.01 2.71
C TYR A 7 1.34 -3.54 3.13
N SER A 8 1.71 -2.69 2.19
CA SER A 8 1.58 -1.25 2.29
C SER A 8 0.96 -0.71 1.02
N TRP A 9 0.25 0.38 1.17
CA TRP A 9 -0.47 1.12 0.16
C TRP A 9 0.19 2.48 -0.02
N CYS A 10 0.10 3.03 -1.23
CA CYS A 10 0.69 4.31 -1.57
C CYS A 10 -0.39 5.37 -1.78
N LEU A 11 -0.26 6.53 -1.14
CA LEU A 11 -1.20 7.66 -1.27
C LEU A 11 -1.24 8.25 -2.70
N HIS A 12 -0.14 8.17 -3.45
CA HIS A 12 -0.05 8.76 -4.79
C HIS A 12 -0.77 7.94 -5.86
N CYS A 13 -0.50 6.64 -5.90
CA CYS A 13 -1.02 5.77 -6.95
C CYS A 13 -2.07 4.78 -6.44
N GLU A 14 -2.38 4.84 -5.15
CA GLU A 14 -3.43 4.07 -4.49
C GLU A 14 -3.25 2.56 -4.61
N ARG A 15 -2.05 2.10 -5.01
CA ARG A 15 -1.76 0.68 -5.20
C ARG A 15 -1.18 0.05 -3.95
N ALA A 16 -1.64 -1.16 -3.66
CA ALA A 16 -1.09 -1.98 -2.60
C ALA A 16 0.07 -2.85 -3.11
N ALA A 17 1.14 -2.92 -2.33
CA ALA A 17 2.30 -3.77 -2.60
C ALA A 17 2.83 -4.41 -1.31
N PRO A 18 3.44 -5.60 -1.38
CA PRO A 18 4.12 -6.18 -0.24
C PRO A 18 5.24 -5.26 0.29
N ASN A 19 5.40 -5.18 1.61
CA ASN A 19 6.40 -4.33 2.28
C ASN A 19 7.84 -4.58 1.82
N LYS A 20 8.14 -5.80 1.38
CA LYS A 20 9.46 -6.17 0.85
C LYS A 20 9.78 -5.53 -0.51
N ASP A 21 8.75 -5.11 -1.24
CA ASP A 21 8.90 -4.45 -2.54
C ASP A 21 9.13 -2.96 -2.39
N TRP A 22 8.69 -2.38 -1.26
CA TRP A 22 9.07 -1.03 -0.90
C TRP A 22 10.59 -1.00 -0.66
N GLY A 23 11.26 0.00 -1.24
CA GLY A 23 12.72 0.11 -1.20
C GLY A 23 13.34 0.04 0.21
N PHE A 24 14.66 -0.17 0.27
CA PHE A 24 15.37 -0.40 1.54
C PHE A 24 15.30 0.79 2.52
N LYS A 25 15.43 0.43 3.82
CA LYS A 25 15.16 1.17 5.07
C LYS A 25 15.36 2.69 5.11
N GLU A 26 16.31 3.25 4.37
CA GLU A 26 16.65 4.67 4.47
C GLU A 26 15.78 5.55 3.55
N TRP A 27 15.26 4.99 2.45
CA TRP A 27 14.40 5.70 1.49
C TRP A 27 13.36 4.75 0.87
N PRO A 28 12.40 4.23 1.65
CA PRO A 28 11.36 3.37 1.11
C PRO A 28 10.51 4.19 0.12
N ARG A 29 10.55 3.77 -1.14
CA ARG A 29 9.73 4.32 -2.22
C ARG A 29 8.69 3.31 -2.66
N CYS A 30 7.65 3.83 -3.30
CA CYS A 30 6.67 3.05 -4.00
C CYS A 30 7.37 2.11 -5.00
N PRO A 31 7.01 0.81 -5.05
CA PRO A 31 7.64 -0.14 -5.96
C PRO A 31 7.22 0.02 -7.42
N TYR A 32 6.21 0.84 -7.70
CA TYR A 32 5.69 1.03 -9.05
C TYR A 32 6.51 2.10 -9.76
N PRO A 33 7.13 1.80 -10.91
CA PRO A 33 8.05 2.72 -11.59
C PRO A 33 7.35 3.98 -12.12
N ASP A 34 6.04 3.92 -12.27
CA ASP A 34 5.18 5.04 -12.66
C ASP A 34 4.67 5.88 -11.47
N CYS A 35 5.20 5.65 -10.26
CA CYS A 35 4.84 6.36 -9.05
C CYS A 35 6.08 6.91 -8.31
N ASP A 36 6.03 8.19 -7.92
CA ASP A 36 7.10 8.84 -7.14
C ASP A 36 6.83 8.84 -5.63
N GLY A 37 5.85 8.05 -5.15
CA GLY A 37 5.48 8.01 -3.74
C GLY A 37 6.65 7.59 -2.83
N GLY A 38 6.87 8.33 -1.76
CA GLY A 38 7.95 8.12 -0.80
C GLY A 38 7.48 7.47 0.50
N PHE A 39 8.30 7.60 1.54
CA PHE A 39 7.99 7.07 2.87
C PHE A 39 6.73 7.72 3.48
N GLY A 40 6.55 9.03 3.26
CA GLY A 40 5.39 9.77 3.77
C GLY A 40 4.06 9.33 3.14
N ASP A 41 4.12 8.77 1.94
CA ASP A 41 2.95 8.31 1.18
C ASP A 41 2.60 6.85 1.48
N ARG A 42 3.40 6.18 2.31
CA ARG A 42 3.25 4.76 2.63
C ARG A 42 2.32 4.56 3.82
N TRP A 43 1.23 3.84 3.61
CA TRP A 43 0.32 3.45 4.68
C TRP A 43 0.29 1.93 4.81
N GLU A 44 0.32 1.42 6.04
CA GLU A 44 0.13 -0.02 6.28
C GLU A 44 -1.29 -0.44 5.89
N TRP A 45 -1.44 -1.63 5.31
CA TRP A 45 -2.74 -2.09 4.83
C TRP A 45 -3.79 -2.22 5.94
N GLU A 46 -3.39 -2.63 7.15
CA GLU A 46 -4.30 -2.64 8.32
C GLU A 46 -4.90 -1.26 8.55
N ARG A 47 -4.09 -0.21 8.52
CA ARG A 47 -4.55 1.18 8.72
C ARG A 47 -5.47 1.64 7.60
N VAL A 48 -5.17 1.28 6.35
CA VAL A 48 -6.07 1.58 5.21
C VAL A 48 -7.44 0.91 5.39
N ARG A 49 -7.47 -0.31 5.94
CA ARG A 49 -8.72 -1.02 6.22
C ARG A 49 -9.48 -0.50 7.44
N GLU A 50 -8.81 0.09 8.41
CA GLU A 50 -9.48 0.74 9.54
C GLU A 50 -10.38 1.90 9.07
N VAL A 51 -9.95 2.62 8.04
CA VAL A 51 -10.73 3.70 7.42
C VAL A 51 -11.61 3.22 6.25
N ASN A 52 -11.27 2.08 5.63
CA ASN A 52 -12.04 1.46 4.54
C ASN A 52 -12.39 -0.01 4.90
N PRO A 53 -13.40 -0.26 5.74
CA PRO A 53 -13.71 -1.60 6.23
C PRO A 53 -14.20 -2.56 5.13
N GLU A 54 -14.66 -2.04 4.00
CA GLU A 54 -15.08 -2.79 2.81
C GLU A 54 -13.91 -3.42 2.03
N TYR A 55 -12.69 -2.95 2.25
CA TYR A 55 -11.51 -3.47 1.57
C TYR A 55 -11.14 -4.87 2.03
N PRO A 56 -10.63 -5.70 1.10
CA PRO A 56 -10.37 -7.10 1.38
C PRO A 56 -9.31 -7.26 2.48
N PRO A 57 -9.41 -8.33 3.29
CA PRO A 57 -8.46 -8.58 4.37
C PRO A 57 -7.02 -8.73 3.90
N LEU A 58 -6.81 -9.13 2.64
CA LEU A 58 -5.52 -9.15 1.98
C LEU A 58 -5.66 -8.37 0.66
N PRO A 59 -4.81 -7.37 0.38
CA PRO A 59 -4.86 -6.67 -0.87
C PRO A 59 -4.18 -7.48 -1.97
N GLU A 60 -4.58 -7.20 -3.20
CA GLU A 60 -3.92 -7.68 -4.38
C GLU A 60 -2.78 -6.73 -4.78
N ARG A 61 -1.62 -7.30 -5.15
CA ARG A 61 -0.47 -6.51 -5.56
C ARG A 61 -0.82 -5.75 -6.84
N GLY A 62 -0.63 -4.44 -6.84
CA GLY A 62 -0.77 -3.59 -8.03
C GLY A 62 -2.21 -3.16 -8.30
N VAL A 63 -3.17 -3.63 -7.50
CA VAL A 63 -4.55 -3.14 -7.56
C VAL A 63 -4.63 -1.79 -6.87
N ALA A 64 -5.30 -0.85 -7.52
CA ALA A 64 -5.60 0.47 -6.98
C ALA A 64 -6.84 0.39 -6.09
N TYR A 65 -6.69 0.87 -4.86
CA TYR A 65 -7.73 0.97 -3.84
C TYR A 65 -7.88 2.44 -3.48
N GLY A 66 -8.91 3.10 -4.02
CA GLY A 66 -9.09 4.54 -3.93
C GLY A 66 -9.11 5.05 -2.47
N MET A 67 -8.59 6.24 -2.21
CA MET A 67 -8.57 6.78 -0.84
C MET A 67 -9.98 7.04 -0.28
N TYR A 68 -10.95 7.33 -1.16
CA TYR A 68 -12.33 7.68 -0.80
C TYR A 68 -13.35 6.56 -0.99
N GLY A 69 -12.88 5.32 -1.24
CA GLY A 69 -13.76 4.22 -1.65
C GLY A 69 -14.37 4.44 -3.04
N PRO A 70 -15.07 3.43 -3.59
CA PRO A 70 -15.97 3.60 -4.74
C PRO A 70 -17.21 4.47 -4.41
#